data_AF-A0A843GGY0-F1
#
_entry.id   AF-A0A843GGY0-F1
#
_cell.length_a   1.000
_cell.length_b   1.000
_cell.length_c   1.000
_cell.angle_alpha   90.00
_cell.angle_beta   90.00
_cell.angle_gamma   90.00
#
_symmetry.space_group_name_H-M   'P 1'
#
loop_
_entity.id
_entity.type
_entity.pdbx_description
1 polymer ?
#
loop_
_entity_poly.entity_id
_entity_poly.type
_entity_poly.pdbx_seq_one_letter_code
_entity_poly.pdbx_strand_id
1 'polypeptide(L)'
;MQTLLEEVNTPNHYRTHESGLEAIEITRYLIGDLSNAWKYAMRYEDKNTPKKDVLKLCWYLTDFKNNFIDENNECTANIDVPVFVKERMLKVIDTEPVVEIRNAFNQIYTTVSAGGLLFPKAYDKTISDLKVYAETLK
;
A
#
# COMPACT_ATOMS: atom_id res chain seq x y z
N MET A 1 22.95 -9.11 18.33
CA MET A 1 22.22 -7.87 18.67
C MET A 1 22.49 -6.92 17.53
N GLN A 2 21.45 -6.37 16.90
CA GLN A 2 21.61 -5.41 15.80
C GLN A 2 22.24 -4.12 16.35
N THR A 3 23.17 -3.51 15.62
CA THR A 3 23.77 -2.23 16.00
C THR A 3 22.81 -1.07 15.69
N LEU A 4 22.96 0.08 16.36
CA LEU A 4 22.18 1.30 16.08
C LEU A 4 22.25 1.69 14.59
N LEU A 5 23.43 1.54 13.97
CA LEU A 5 23.62 1.85 12.56
C LEU A 5 22.86 0.87 11.65
N GLU A 6 22.82 -0.41 12.01
CA GLU A 6 22.04 -1.43 11.29
C GLU A 6 20.53 -1.28 11.52
N GLU A 7 20.07 -0.80 12.68
CA GLU A 7 18.66 -0.45 12.92
C GLU A 7 18.19 0.73 12.07
N VAL A 8 19.10 1.62 11.66
CA VAL A 8 18.77 2.74 10.77
C VAL A 8 18.86 2.33 9.30
N ASN A 9 19.93 1.64 8.91
CA ASN A 9 20.22 1.37 7.51
C ASN A 9 19.63 0.04 6.99
N THR A 10 19.32 -0.90 7.88
CA THR A 10 18.89 -2.27 7.56
C THR A 10 17.99 -2.89 8.66
N PRO A 11 17.00 -2.20 9.25
CA PRO A 11 16.30 -2.75 10.40
C PRO A 11 15.57 -4.06 10.08
N ASN A 12 15.61 -4.99 11.03
CA ASN A 12 15.07 -6.34 10.85
C ASN A 12 13.59 -6.38 10.48
N HIS A 13 12.80 -5.37 10.90
CA HIS A 13 11.38 -5.26 10.58
C HIS A 13 11.09 -4.80 9.13
N TYR A 14 12.11 -4.60 8.29
CA TYR A 14 11.94 -4.33 6.85
C TYR A 14 12.05 -5.57 5.95
N ARG A 15 12.38 -6.75 6.52
CA ARG A 15 12.47 -8.02 5.79
C ARG A 15 11.41 -9.04 6.21
N THR A 16 10.39 -8.60 6.94
CA THR A 16 9.35 -9.47 7.52
C THR A 16 8.26 -9.84 6.51
N HIS A 17 8.01 -8.98 5.51
CA HIS A 17 7.05 -9.30 4.46
C HIS A 17 7.55 -10.45 3.58
N GLU A 18 6.67 -11.37 3.19
CA GLU A 18 7.00 -12.61 2.46
C GLU A 18 7.72 -12.38 1.13
N SER A 19 7.55 -11.21 0.53
CA SER A 19 8.26 -10.77 -0.69
C SER A 19 9.76 -10.60 -0.53
N GLY A 20 10.24 -10.40 0.71
CA GLY A 20 11.62 -10.03 1.04
C GLY A 20 12.06 -8.64 0.55
N LEU A 21 11.11 -7.80 0.13
CA LEU A 21 11.36 -6.43 -0.31
C LEU A 21 11.11 -5.44 0.83
N GLU A 22 11.90 -4.38 0.88
CA GLU A 22 11.67 -3.29 1.83
C GLU A 22 10.61 -2.32 1.31
N ALA A 23 9.74 -1.79 2.18
CA ALA A 23 8.72 -0.83 1.77
C ALA A 23 9.30 0.38 1.04
N ILE A 24 10.50 0.84 1.42
CA ILE A 24 11.15 2.00 0.80
C ILE A 24 11.56 1.75 -0.67
N GLU A 25 11.72 0.50 -1.09
CA GLU A 25 12.05 0.14 -2.48
C GLU A 25 10.91 0.44 -3.46
N ILE A 26 9.70 0.63 -2.94
CA ILE A 26 8.47 0.94 -3.69
C ILE A 26 7.97 2.34 -3.32
N THR A 27 7.77 2.59 -2.03
CA THR A 27 7.07 3.79 -1.51
C THR A 27 7.75 5.12 -1.87
N ARG A 28 9.05 5.15 -2.16
CA ARG A 28 9.76 6.35 -2.63
C ARG A 28 9.36 6.82 -4.03
N TYR A 29 8.71 5.94 -4.81
CA TYR A 29 8.26 6.20 -6.18
C TYR A 29 6.74 6.41 -6.27
N LEU A 30 6.03 6.31 -5.15
CA LEU A 30 4.59 6.55 -5.08
C LEU A 30 4.33 7.96 -4.55
N ILE A 31 3.24 8.59 -4.98
CA ILE A 31 2.79 9.85 -4.40
C ILE A 31 2.39 9.65 -2.93
N GLY A 32 2.36 10.73 -2.14
CA GLY A 32 2.23 10.68 -0.68
C GLY A 32 1.19 9.70 -0.12
N ASP A 33 -0.06 9.76 -0.58
CA ASP A 33 -1.11 8.90 -0.04
C ASP A 33 -0.95 7.44 -0.47
N LEU A 34 -0.65 7.16 -1.73
CA LEU A 34 -0.39 5.80 -2.21
C LEU A 34 0.85 5.20 -1.56
N SER A 35 1.88 6.02 -1.31
CA SER A 35 3.09 5.67 -0.57
C SER A 35 2.78 5.27 0.87
N ASN A 36 1.97 6.07 1.57
CA ASN A 36 1.55 5.75 2.93
C ASN A 36 0.63 4.53 2.96
N ALA A 37 -0.37 4.44 2.07
CA ALA A 37 -1.25 3.28 1.95
C ALA A 37 -0.42 2.00 1.77
N TRP A 38 0.47 1.95 0.78
CA TRP A 38 1.36 0.81 0.56
C TRP A 38 2.19 0.44 1.80
N LYS A 39 2.77 1.44 2.47
CA LYS A 39 3.54 1.25 3.70
C LYS A 39 2.69 0.66 4.84
N TYR A 40 1.46 1.12 5.03
CA TYR A 40 0.57 0.60 6.07
C TYR A 40 0.09 -0.81 5.73
N ALA A 41 -0.14 -1.12 4.46
CA ALA A 41 -0.42 -2.47 3.98
C ALA A 41 0.75 -3.42 4.23
N MET A 42 2.01 -3.02 3.97
CA MET A 42 3.15 -3.93 4.19
C MET A 42 3.46 -4.23 5.66
N ARG A 43 3.13 -3.33 6.58
CA ARG A 43 3.59 -3.41 7.98
C ARG A 43 2.51 -3.77 8.99
N TYR A 44 1.29 -4.11 8.53
CA TYR A 44 0.12 -4.19 9.41
C TYR A 44 0.35 -5.17 10.58
N GLU A 45 1.19 -6.18 10.42
CA GLU A 45 1.54 -7.15 11.47
C GLU A 45 2.75 -6.74 12.34
N ASP A 46 3.62 -5.83 11.88
CA ASP A 46 4.94 -5.59 12.49
C ASP A 46 4.88 -4.88 13.86
N LYS A 47 3.82 -4.12 14.14
CA LYS A 47 3.76 -3.22 15.32
C LYS A 47 2.79 -3.66 16.41
N ASN A 48 2.26 -4.88 16.34
CA ASN A 48 1.22 -5.38 17.25
C ASN A 48 -0.03 -4.46 17.29
N THR A 49 -0.30 -3.72 16.21
CA THR A 49 -1.49 -2.85 16.07
C THR A 49 -2.17 -3.04 14.71
N PRO A 50 -2.52 -4.28 14.32
CA PRO A 50 -2.97 -4.59 12.97
C PRO A 50 -4.27 -3.87 12.60
N LYS A 51 -5.26 -3.82 13.50
CA LYS A 51 -6.49 -3.06 13.27
C LYS A 51 -6.23 -1.59 12.93
N LYS A 52 -5.35 -0.94 13.71
CA LYS A 52 -5.02 0.48 13.54
C LYS A 52 -4.32 0.75 12.21
N ASP A 53 -3.38 -0.12 11.81
CA ASP A 53 -2.63 0.07 10.58
C ASP A 53 -3.51 -0.23 9.34
N VAL A 54 -4.41 -1.21 9.39
CA VAL A 54 -5.42 -1.42 8.32
C VAL A 54 -6.40 -0.24 8.22
N LEU A 55 -6.87 0.32 9.35
CA LEU A 55 -7.73 1.52 9.32
C LEU A 55 -7.00 2.74 8.73
N LYS A 56 -5.70 2.85 8.95
CA LYS A 56 -4.88 3.90 8.32
C LYS A 56 -4.70 3.67 6.83
N LEU A 57 -4.49 2.42 6.40
CA LEU A 57 -4.53 2.06 4.98
C LEU A 57 -5.84 2.52 4.33
N CYS A 58 -7.00 2.21 4.93
CA CYS A 58 -8.30 2.69 4.46
C CYS A 58 -8.37 4.22 4.38
N TRP A 59 -7.83 4.90 5.40
CA TRP A 59 -7.82 6.36 5.45
C TRP A 59 -7.04 6.96 4.29
N TYR A 60 -5.81 6.52 4.04
CA TYR A 60 -4.99 7.04 2.92
C TYR A 60 -5.59 6.72 1.55
N LEU A 61 -6.20 5.55 1.36
CA LEU A 61 -6.91 5.24 0.12
C LEU A 61 -8.11 6.17 -0.09
N THR A 62 -8.85 6.46 0.98
CA THR A 62 -9.99 7.39 0.93
C THR A 62 -9.53 8.82 0.67
N ASP A 63 -8.46 9.26 1.33
CA ASP A 63 -7.89 10.60 1.17
C ASP A 63 -7.37 10.82 -0.27
N PHE A 64 -6.64 9.83 -0.82
CA PHE A 64 -6.23 9.83 -2.22
C PHE A 64 -7.41 10.04 -3.16
N LYS A 65 -8.48 9.25 -3.00
CA LYS A 65 -9.68 9.38 -3.83
C LYS A 65 -10.34 10.76 -3.70
N ASN A 66 -10.37 11.34 -2.50
CA ASN A 66 -11.08 12.59 -2.26
C ASN A 66 -10.30 13.83 -2.71
N ASN A 67 -8.96 13.77 -2.65
CA ASN A 67 -8.11 14.95 -2.86
C ASN A 67 -7.32 14.93 -4.17
N PHE A 68 -7.08 13.75 -4.74
CA PHE A 68 -6.24 13.59 -5.92
C PHE A 68 -6.98 13.08 -7.15
N ILE A 69 -8.28 12.79 -7.06
CA ILE A 69 -9.07 12.30 -8.18
C ILE A 69 -10.11 13.34 -8.59
N ASP A 70 -10.19 13.64 -9.88
CA ASP A 70 -11.14 14.60 -10.45
C ASP A 70 -12.51 13.96 -10.79
N GLU A 71 -13.41 14.74 -11.36
CA GLU A 71 -14.73 14.26 -11.81
C GLU A 71 -14.69 13.21 -12.93
N ASN A 72 -13.57 13.10 -13.66
CA ASN A 72 -13.36 12.11 -14.71
C ASN A 72 -12.74 10.81 -14.17
N ASN A 73 -12.47 10.76 -12.86
CA ASN A 73 -11.74 9.70 -12.16
C ASN A 73 -10.25 9.65 -12.51
N GLU A 74 -9.68 10.75 -13.00
CA GLU A 74 -8.26 10.86 -13.30
C GLU A 74 -7.50 11.46 -12.12
N CYS A 75 -6.25 11.04 -11.93
CA CYS A 75 -5.42 11.63 -10.91
C CYS A 75 -4.93 13.02 -11.33
N THR A 76 -5.13 14.01 -10.48
CA THR A 76 -4.68 15.40 -10.70
C THR A 76 -3.17 15.57 -10.52
N ALA A 77 -2.51 14.59 -9.90
CA ALA A 77 -1.06 14.53 -9.77
C ALA A 77 -0.45 13.63 -10.85
N ASN A 78 0.74 14.00 -11.33
CA ASN A 78 1.47 13.14 -12.26
C ASN A 78 1.90 11.84 -11.56
N ILE A 79 1.47 10.71 -12.10
CA ILE A 79 1.87 9.38 -11.63
C ILE A 79 2.75 8.74 -12.69
N ASP A 80 4.06 8.73 -12.42
CA ASP A 80 5.05 8.01 -13.21
C ASP A 80 5.84 7.06 -12.31
N VAL A 81 5.49 5.77 -12.38
CA VAL A 81 6.13 4.71 -11.61
C VAL A 81 6.98 3.85 -12.55
N PRO A 82 8.31 3.76 -12.34
CA PRO A 82 9.20 2.98 -13.18
C PRO A 82 8.81 1.50 -13.28
N VAL A 83 9.08 0.88 -14.44
CA VAL A 83 8.74 -0.54 -14.70
C VAL A 83 9.32 -1.48 -13.63
N PHE A 84 10.58 -1.31 -13.25
CA PHE A 84 11.21 -2.16 -12.23
C PHE A 84 10.54 -2.03 -10.85
N VAL A 85 9.88 -0.90 -10.56
CA VAL A 85 9.11 -0.73 -9.33
C VAL A 85 7.78 -1.46 -9.44
N LYS A 86 7.12 -1.42 -10.60
CA LYS A 86 5.90 -2.20 -10.87
C LYS A 86 6.15 -3.70 -10.74
N GLU A 87 7.30 -4.20 -11.20
CA GLU A 87 7.71 -5.61 -10.98
C GLU A 87 7.85 -5.95 -9.49
N ARG A 88 8.42 -5.05 -8.69
CA ARG A 88 8.49 -5.21 -7.23
C ARG A 88 7.11 -5.19 -6.57
N MET A 89 6.21 -4.32 -7.03
CA MET A 89 4.82 -4.27 -6.57
C MET A 89 4.12 -5.60 -6.84
N LEU A 90 4.27 -6.17 -8.04
CA LEU A 90 3.72 -7.49 -8.39
C LEU A 90 4.29 -8.58 -7.48
N LYS A 91 5.60 -8.58 -7.20
CA LYS A 91 6.19 -9.54 -6.26
C LYS A 91 5.56 -9.44 -4.87
N VAL A 92 5.31 -8.23 -4.35
CA VAL A 92 4.60 -8.04 -3.07
C VAL A 92 3.20 -8.62 -3.14
N ILE A 93 2.44 -8.28 -4.19
CA ILE A 93 1.07 -8.77 -4.42
C ILE A 93 1.02 -10.30 -4.45
N ASP A 94 1.91 -10.94 -5.21
CA ASP A 94 1.91 -12.39 -5.40
C ASP A 94 2.22 -13.15 -4.11
N THR A 95 2.92 -12.51 -3.18
CA THR A 95 3.34 -13.10 -1.89
C THR A 95 2.46 -12.72 -0.71
N GLU A 96 1.58 -11.72 -0.82
CA GLU A 96 0.75 -11.28 0.30
C GLU A 96 -0.32 -12.34 0.63
N PRO A 97 -0.31 -13.02 1.80
CA PRO A 97 -1.23 -14.11 2.09
C PRO A 97 -2.67 -13.67 2.35
N VAL A 98 -2.89 -12.45 2.85
CA VAL A 98 -4.22 -11.94 3.21
C VAL A 98 -4.89 -11.30 2.00
N VAL A 99 -6.03 -11.86 1.59
CA VAL A 99 -6.74 -11.46 0.36
C VAL A 99 -7.12 -9.97 0.37
N GLU A 100 -7.58 -9.43 1.50
CA GLU A 100 -7.98 -8.03 1.60
C GLU A 100 -6.79 -7.08 1.48
N ILE A 101 -5.64 -7.43 2.06
CA ILE A 101 -4.39 -6.67 1.93
C ILE A 101 -3.84 -6.79 0.51
N ARG A 102 -3.88 -8.00 -0.08
CA ARG A 102 -3.51 -8.23 -1.48
C ARG A 102 -4.34 -7.40 -2.44
N ASN A 103 -5.65 -7.31 -2.21
CA ASN A 103 -6.55 -6.49 -3.01
C ASN A 103 -6.22 -5.00 -2.88
N ALA A 104 -5.81 -4.54 -1.70
CA ALA A 104 -5.33 -3.18 -1.51
C ALA A 104 -4.06 -2.90 -2.32
N PHE A 105 -3.06 -3.80 -2.28
CA PHE A 105 -1.87 -3.68 -3.11
C PHE A 105 -2.19 -3.67 -4.61
N ASN A 106 -3.05 -4.60 -5.06
CA ASN A 106 -3.54 -4.66 -6.43
C ASN A 106 -4.25 -3.37 -6.86
N GLN A 107 -5.03 -2.77 -5.96
CA GLN A 107 -5.73 -1.52 -6.24
C GLN A 107 -4.74 -0.38 -6.47
N ILE A 108 -3.71 -0.25 -5.61
CA ILE A 108 -2.65 0.75 -5.77
C ILE A 108 -1.88 0.49 -7.07
N TYR A 109 -1.51 -0.76 -7.35
CA TYR A 109 -0.83 -1.17 -8.58
C TYR A 109 -1.63 -0.82 -9.83
N THR A 110 -2.94 -1.09 -9.83
CA THR A 110 -3.83 -0.79 -10.95
C THR A 110 -3.90 0.71 -11.20
N THR A 111 -4.09 1.51 -10.14
CA THR A 111 -4.10 2.98 -10.22
C THR A 111 -2.81 3.50 -10.85
N VAL A 112 -1.63 3.07 -10.39
CA VAL A 112 -0.36 3.57 -10.95
C VAL A 112 -0.04 3.03 -12.34
N SER A 113 -0.54 1.83 -12.67
CA SER A 113 -0.36 1.23 -14.00
C SER A 113 -1.25 1.89 -15.04
N ALA A 114 -2.42 2.40 -14.62
CA ALA A 114 -3.35 3.15 -15.45
C ALA A 114 -3.03 4.66 -15.49
N GLY A 115 -1.83 5.08 -15.06
CA GLY A 115 -1.43 6.50 -15.08
C GLY A 115 -2.26 7.39 -14.14
N GLY A 116 -2.86 6.81 -13.11
CA GLY A 116 -3.73 7.52 -12.16
C GLY A 116 -5.22 7.43 -12.45
N LEU A 117 -5.64 6.77 -13.53
CA LEU A 117 -7.06 6.50 -13.77
C LEU A 117 -7.59 5.54 -12.69
N LEU A 118 -8.66 5.96 -12.02
CA LEU A 118 -9.30 5.22 -10.95
C LEU A 118 -10.59 4.57 -11.45
N PHE A 119 -10.85 3.34 -10.99
CA PHE A 119 -12.08 2.60 -11.25
C PHE A 119 -12.95 2.60 -9.98
N PRO A 120 -13.89 3.54 -9.79
CA PRO A 120 -14.45 3.85 -8.48
C PRO A 120 -15.16 2.67 -7.82
N LYS A 121 -15.89 1.88 -8.59
CA LYS A 121 -16.62 0.70 -8.05
C LYS A 121 -15.66 -0.32 -7.43
N ALA A 122 -14.56 -0.64 -8.12
CA ALA A 122 -13.56 -1.57 -7.61
C ALA A 122 -12.82 -0.97 -6.41
N TYR A 123 -12.47 0.31 -6.50
CA TYR A 123 -11.76 1.05 -5.45
C TYR A 123 -12.56 1.11 -4.15
N ASP A 124 -13.84 1.46 -4.23
CA ASP A 124 -14.75 1.56 -3.09
C ASP A 124 -15.02 0.19 -2.46
N LYS A 125 -15.12 -0.85 -3.29
CA LYS A 125 -15.23 -2.23 -2.80
C LYS A 125 -14.00 -2.62 -1.99
N THR A 126 -12.80 -2.35 -2.49
CA THR A 126 -11.54 -2.61 -1.77
C THR A 126 -11.53 -1.91 -0.40
N ILE A 127 -11.91 -0.64 -0.32
CA ILE A 127 -11.99 0.09 0.96
C ILE A 127 -13.03 -0.54 1.90
N SER A 128 -14.20 -0.93 1.38
CA SER A 128 -15.25 -1.58 2.17
C SER A 128 -14.78 -2.91 2.75
N ASP A 129 -14.17 -3.76 1.92
CA ASP A 129 -13.67 -5.07 2.34
C ASP A 129 -12.56 -4.92 3.39
N LEU A 130 -11.63 -3.97 3.22
CA LEU A 130 -10.61 -3.66 4.21
C LEU A 130 -11.19 -3.21 5.56
N LYS A 131 -12.27 -2.40 5.55
CA LYS A 131 -12.94 -1.99 6.79
C LYS A 131 -13.57 -3.18 7.50
N VAL A 132 -14.21 -4.10 6.76
CA VAL A 132 -14.77 -5.33 7.33
C VAL A 132 -13.65 -6.20 7.91
N TYR A 133 -12.55 -6.38 7.19
CA TYR A 133 -11.40 -7.12 7.66
C TYR A 133 -10.78 -6.49 8.93
N ALA A 134 -10.67 -5.17 8.99
CA ALA A 134 -10.15 -4.47 10.16
C ALA A 134 -10.95 -4.76 11.45
N GLU A 135 -12.25 -5.03 11.35
CA GLU A 135 -13.07 -5.40 12.51
C GLU A 135 -12.77 -6.81 13.04
N THR A 136 -12.14 -7.68 12.24
CA THR A 136 -11.70 -9.01 12.66
C THR A 136 -10.37 -8.98 13.42
N LEU A 137 -9.63 -7.88 13.32
CA LEU A 137 -8.31 -7.69 13.91
C LEU A 137 -8.40 -7.16 15.35
N LYS A 138 -7.45 -7.57 16.19
CA LYS A 138 -7.31 -7.09 17.57
C LYS A 138 -6.64 -5.71 17.64
#